data_AF-A0A850C130-F1
#
_entry.id   AF-A0A850C130-F1
#
_cell.length_a   1.000
_cell.length_b   1.000
_cell.length_c   1.000
_cell.angle_alpha   90.00
_cell.angle_beta   90.00
_cell.angle_gamma   90.00
#
_symmetry.space_group_name_H-M   'P 1'
#
loop_
_entity.id
_entity.type
_entity.pdbx_description
1 polymer ?
#
loop_
_entity_poly.entity_id
_entity_poly.type
_entity_poly.pdbx_seq_one_letter_code
_entity_poly.pdbx_strand_id
1 'polypeptide(L)'
;MDSLEIRPLTARSVVLSTLLGVHPPRLPARYLVRVGDLFGIAEGTIRVALSRMVAAGDLVQSGGTYALTERLLARQARQDEARLPPTRPWDGAWEIAVITAERRPAADRAALRQAMSTLRLAELREGTWLRPANLTRPRPEPV
;
A
#
# COMPACT_ATOMS: atom_id res chain seq x y z
N MET A 1 4.66 -29.09 21.45
CA MET A 1 4.33 -27.66 21.36
C MET A 1 4.41 -27.33 19.89
N ASP A 2 3.28 -27.48 19.18
CA ASP A 2 3.19 -27.27 17.74
C ASP A 2 3.72 -25.89 17.42
N SER A 3 4.82 -25.84 16.68
CA SER A 3 5.21 -24.62 15.99
C SER A 3 4.05 -24.28 15.06
N LEU A 4 3.33 -23.19 15.35
CA LEU A 4 2.44 -22.57 14.38
C LEU A 4 3.16 -22.59 13.03
N GLU A 5 2.55 -23.17 11.98
CA GLU A 5 3.11 -23.29 10.62
C GLU A 5 3.26 -21.91 9.94
N ILE A 6 3.93 -20.98 10.61
CA ILE A 6 4.18 -19.63 10.13
C ILE A 6 5.40 -19.73 9.23
N ARG A 7 5.17 -19.51 7.93
CA ARG A 7 6.24 -19.44 6.95
C ARG A 7 7.30 -18.42 7.44
N PRO A 8 8.59 -18.80 7.51
CA PRO A 8 9.64 -17.92 7.98
C PRO A 8 9.73 -16.67 7.09
N LEU A 9 10.02 -15.52 7.71
CA LEU A 9 10.16 -14.26 6.99
C LEU A 9 11.40 -14.27 6.11
N THR A 10 11.27 -13.69 4.92
CA THR A 10 12.39 -13.50 4.00
C THR A 10 13.24 -12.31 4.43
N ALA A 11 14.52 -12.28 4.03
CA ALA A 11 15.41 -11.13 4.23
C ALA A 11 14.79 -9.83 3.70
N ARG A 12 14.17 -9.88 2.51
CA ARG A 12 13.48 -8.74 1.90
C ARG A 12 12.34 -8.22 2.79
N SER A 13 11.45 -9.11 3.25
CA SER A 13 10.30 -8.70 4.08
C SER A 13 10.75 -8.12 5.42
N VAL A 14 11.80 -8.69 6.03
CA VAL A 14 12.37 -8.14 7.27
C VAL A 14 12.93 -6.74 7.04
N VAL A 15 13.75 -6.54 6.01
CA VAL A 15 14.35 -5.23 5.69
C VAL A 15 13.26 -4.18 5.40
N LEU A 16 12.29 -4.51 4.54
CA LEU A 16 11.20 -3.58 4.21
C LEU A 16 10.42 -3.22 5.48
N SER A 17 9.96 -4.20 6.24
CA SER A 17 9.16 -3.95 7.46
C SER A 17 9.93 -3.15 8.50
N THR A 18 11.24 -3.39 8.63
CA THR A 18 12.10 -2.63 9.55
C THR A 18 12.19 -1.17 9.13
N LEU A 19 12.46 -0.89 7.85
CA LEU A 19 12.55 0.47 7.33
C LEU A 19 11.22 1.22 7.40
N LEU A 20 10.10 0.50 7.32
CA LEU A 20 8.76 1.05 7.49
C LEU A 20 8.42 1.45 8.92
N GLY A 21 9.01 0.76 9.91
CA GLY A 21 8.79 1.05 11.32
C GLY A 21 9.65 2.19 11.88
N VAL A 22 10.59 2.74 11.10
CA VAL A 22 11.52 3.79 11.56
C VAL A 22 11.26 5.11 10.84
N HIS A 23 11.32 6.22 11.59
CA HIS A 23 11.16 7.56 11.02
C HIS A 23 12.39 8.43 11.31
N PRO A 24 13.11 8.91 10.28
CA PRO A 24 12.91 8.65 8.83
C PRO A 24 13.25 7.19 8.43
N PRO A 25 12.71 6.66 7.30
CA PRO A 25 12.84 5.26 6.86
C PRO A 25 14.23 4.94 6.29
N ARG A 26 15.28 5.15 7.09
CA ARG A 26 16.70 4.99 6.71
C ARG A 26 17.50 4.35 7.84
N LEU A 27 18.32 3.35 7.54
CA LEU A 27 19.17 2.68 8.51
C LEU A 27 20.54 2.27 7.93
N PRO A 28 21.63 2.38 8.71
CA PRO A 28 22.90 1.71 8.41
C PRO A 28 22.74 0.19 8.25
N ALA A 29 23.55 -0.42 7.38
CA ALA A 29 23.53 -1.87 7.12
C ALA A 29 23.62 -2.73 8.40
N ARG A 30 24.46 -2.31 9.37
CA ARG A 30 24.66 -3.03 10.64
C ARG A 30 23.37 -3.22 11.44
N TYR A 31 22.45 -2.26 11.39
CA TYR A 31 21.17 -2.38 12.09
C TYR A 31 20.23 -3.33 11.37
N LEU A 32 20.21 -3.30 10.03
CA LEU A 32 19.41 -4.23 9.23
C LEU A 32 19.91 -5.68 9.38
N VAL A 33 21.22 -5.88 9.47
CA VAL A 33 21.82 -7.18 9.79
C VAL A 33 21.39 -7.64 11.19
N ARG A 34 21.50 -6.75 12.20
CA ARG A 34 21.11 -7.08 13.57
C ARG A 34 19.63 -7.41 13.71
N VAL A 35 18.75 -6.76 12.94
CA VAL A 35 17.34 -7.16 12.89
C VAL A 35 17.17 -8.51 12.18
N GLY A 36 17.88 -8.75 11.07
CA GLY A 36 17.86 -10.05 10.39
C GLY A 36 18.26 -11.22 11.30
N ASP A 37 19.22 -11.00 12.18
CA ASP A 37 19.68 -11.98 13.17
C ASP A 37 18.56 -12.39 14.16
N LEU A 38 17.71 -11.44 14.57
CA LEU A 38 16.53 -11.73 15.40
C LEU A 38 15.53 -12.68 14.72
N PHE A 39 15.58 -12.79 13.39
CA PHE A 39 14.77 -13.71 12.60
C PHE A 39 15.55 -14.94 12.11
N GLY A 40 16.77 -15.16 12.62
CA GLY A 40 17.62 -16.29 12.22
C GLY A 40 18.17 -16.18 10.80
N ILE A 41 18.25 -14.97 10.24
CA ILE A 41 18.75 -14.74 8.88
C ILE A 41 20.23 -14.40 8.95
N ALA A 42 21.06 -15.26 8.35
CA ALA A 42 22.51 -15.04 8.27
C ALA A 42 22.86 -13.66 7.66
N GLU A 43 23.90 -13.03 8.20
CA GLU A 43 24.36 -11.70 7.77
C GLU A 43 24.59 -11.60 6.26
N GLY A 44 25.26 -12.60 5.67
CA GLY A 44 25.52 -12.64 4.23
C GLY A 44 24.23 -12.58 3.40
N THR A 45 23.18 -13.25 3.86
CA THR A 45 21.85 -13.25 3.22
C THR A 45 21.21 -11.87 3.24
N ILE A 46 21.31 -11.15 4.38
CA ILE A 46 20.83 -9.76 4.48
C ILE A 46 21.59 -8.85 3.51
N ARG A 47 22.93 -8.94 3.48
CA ARG A 47 23.76 -8.10 2.59
C ARG A 47 23.47 -8.35 1.12
N VAL A 48 23.33 -9.61 0.71
CA VAL A 48 22.94 -9.97 -0.66
C VAL A 48 21.54 -9.44 -1.00
N ALA A 49 20.58 -9.56 -0.06
CA ALA A 49 19.24 -9.02 -0.24
C ALA A 49 19.26 -7.50 -0.42
N LEU A 50 20.03 -6.77 0.40
CA LEU A 50 20.19 -5.31 0.28
C LEU A 50 20.71 -4.93 -1.11
N SER A 51 21.78 -5.55 -1.59
CA SER A 51 22.32 -5.28 -2.93
C SER A 51 21.30 -5.55 -4.04
N ARG A 52 20.55 -6.67 -3.95
CA ARG A 52 19.49 -7.00 -4.91
C ARG A 52 18.34 -6.00 -4.87
N MET A 53 17.96 -5.53 -3.68
CA MET A 53 16.88 -4.55 -3.50
C MET A 53 17.28 -3.16 -4.02
N VAL A 54 18.56 -2.78 -3.91
CA VAL A 54 19.08 -1.57 -4.57
C VAL A 54 19.03 -1.72 -6.09
N ALA A 55 19.52 -2.84 -6.62
CA ALA A 55 19.48 -3.12 -8.06
C ALA A 55 18.05 -3.15 -8.64
N ALA A 56 17.08 -3.62 -7.86
CA ALA A 56 15.66 -3.64 -8.22
C ALA A 56 14.94 -2.29 -8.04
N GLY A 57 15.62 -1.26 -7.51
CA GLY A 57 15.02 0.05 -7.25
C GLY A 57 13.99 0.05 -6.12
N ASP A 58 14.14 -0.83 -5.14
CA ASP A 58 13.35 -0.81 -3.91
C ASP A 58 13.99 0.07 -2.85
N LEU A 59 15.33 0.05 -2.78
CA LEU A 59 16.13 0.81 -1.83
C LEU A 59 17.10 1.76 -2.55
N VAL A 60 17.48 2.82 -1.85
CA VAL A 60 18.59 3.69 -2.22
C VAL A 60 19.68 3.55 -1.16
N GLN A 61 20.93 3.43 -1.59
CA GLN A 61 22.09 3.43 -0.69
C GLN A 61 22.78 4.80 -0.76
N SER A 62 23.02 5.42 0.40
CA SER A 62 23.81 6.65 0.50
C SER A 62 24.55 6.71 1.83
N GLY A 63 25.84 7.02 1.81
CA GLY A 63 26.67 7.17 3.03
C GLY A 63 26.66 5.95 3.95
N GLY A 64 26.57 4.73 3.40
CA GLY A 64 26.49 3.49 4.19
C GLY A 64 25.12 3.20 4.82
N THR A 65 24.11 4.02 4.53
CA THR A 65 22.72 3.82 4.93
C THR A 65 21.86 3.35 3.76
N TYR A 66 20.81 2.61 4.08
CA TYR A 66 19.79 2.15 3.14
C TYR A 66 18.47 2.80 3.50
N ALA A 67 17.76 3.33 2.50
CA ALA A 67 16.45 3.93 2.64
C ALA A 67 15.48 3.39 1.59
N LEU A 68 14.18 3.40 1.89
CA LEU A 68 13.16 3.09 0.89
C LEU A 68 13.13 4.16 -0.20
N THR A 69 12.85 3.75 -1.44
CA THR A 69 12.57 4.69 -2.52
C THR A 69 11.23 5.39 -2.29
N GLU A 70 11.11 6.65 -2.74
CA GLU A 70 9.86 7.42 -2.67
C GLU A 70 8.70 6.68 -3.36
N ARG A 71 8.98 6.05 -4.51
CA ARG A 71 8.03 5.21 -5.23
C ARG A 71 7.46 4.08 -4.36
N LEU A 72 8.30 3.44 -3.56
CA LEU A 72 7.88 2.32 -2.71
C LEU A 72 7.12 2.81 -1.48
N LEU A 73 7.55 3.93 -0.87
CA LEU A 73 6.80 4.61 0.20
C LEU A 73 5.40 5.03 -0.27
N ALA A 74 5.30 5.71 -1.41
CA ALA A 74 4.02 6.14 -1.98
C ALA A 74 3.12 4.95 -2.39
N ARG A 75 3.72 3.85 -2.88
CA ARG A 75 2.96 2.62 -3.14
C ARG A 75 2.42 2.00 -1.86
N GLN A 76 3.24 1.97 -0.80
CA GLN A 76 2.84 1.36 0.45
C GLN A 76 1.78 2.21 1.18
N ALA A 77 1.92 3.53 1.22
CA ALA A 77 0.88 4.42 1.72
C ALA A 77 -0.48 4.18 1.05
N ARG A 78 -0.49 4.02 -0.29
CA ARG A 78 -1.70 3.65 -1.04
C ARG A 78 -2.24 2.25 -0.67
N GLN A 79 -1.38 1.29 -0.36
CA GLN A 79 -1.81 -0.04 0.08
C GLN A 79 -2.42 0.01 1.49
N ASP A 80 -1.83 0.79 2.38
CA ASP A 80 -2.32 0.97 3.74
C ASP A 80 -3.66 1.72 3.73
N GLU A 81 -3.81 2.78 2.93
CA GLU A 81 -5.10 3.43 2.68
C GLU A 81 -6.14 2.49 2.03
N ALA A 82 -5.70 1.55 1.18
CA ALA A 82 -6.59 0.55 0.60
C ALA A 82 -7.02 -0.53 1.62
N ARG A 83 -6.22 -0.83 2.65
CA ARG A 83 -6.61 -1.77 3.72
C ARG A 83 -7.42 -1.10 4.82
N LEU A 84 -6.94 0.04 5.30
CA LEU A 84 -7.48 0.81 6.41
C LEU A 84 -7.68 2.23 5.93
N PRO A 85 -8.70 2.48 5.10
CA PRO A 85 -8.95 3.81 4.60
C PRO A 85 -9.27 4.72 5.78
N PRO A 86 -8.70 5.93 5.84
CA PRO A 86 -8.99 6.83 6.93
C PRO A 86 -10.49 7.20 6.88
N THR A 87 -11.13 7.11 8.05
CA THR A 87 -12.57 7.34 8.19
C THR A 87 -12.87 8.37 9.27
N ARG A 88 -13.98 9.08 9.11
CA ARG A 88 -14.62 9.90 10.15
C ARG A 88 -15.85 9.15 10.68
N PRO A 89 -16.32 9.42 11.91
CA PRO A 89 -17.62 8.93 12.37
C PRO A 89 -18.70 9.27 11.34
N TRP A 90 -19.56 8.30 11.06
CA TRP A 90 -20.64 8.50 10.11
C TRP A 90 -21.80 9.24 10.77
N ASP A 91 -22.18 10.37 10.18
CA ASP A 91 -23.22 11.29 10.65
C ASP A 91 -24.58 11.05 9.96
N GLY A 92 -24.71 9.95 9.21
CA GLY A 92 -25.89 9.66 8.39
C GLY A 92 -25.79 10.19 6.95
N ALA A 93 -24.79 11.00 6.61
CA ALA A 93 -24.65 11.55 5.26
C ALA A 93 -24.18 10.51 4.23
N TRP A 94 -24.70 10.58 3.01
CA TRP A 94 -24.31 9.70 1.90
C TRP A 94 -23.60 10.49 0.80
N GLU A 95 -22.58 9.88 0.21
CA GLU A 95 -22.00 10.32 -1.05
C GLU A 95 -22.74 9.59 -2.17
N ILE A 96 -23.32 10.33 -3.11
CA ILE A 96 -24.07 9.77 -4.24
C ILE A 96 -23.46 10.32 -5.53
N ALA A 97 -23.03 9.42 -6.42
CA ALA A 97 -22.59 9.73 -7.77
C ALA A 97 -23.69 9.33 -8.75
N VAL A 98 -24.17 10.32 -9.51
CA VAL A 98 -25.18 10.12 -10.57
C VAL A 98 -24.49 10.30 -11.91
N ILE A 99 -24.56 9.29 -12.76
CA ILE A 99 -23.95 9.36 -14.09
C ILE A 99 -24.98 9.86 -15.10
N THR A 100 -24.71 11.03 -15.67
CA THR A 100 -25.58 11.72 -16.62
C THR A 100 -25.23 11.46 -18.09
N ALA A 101 -24.09 10.82 -18.36
CA ALA A 101 -23.66 10.50 -19.72
C ALA A 101 -24.57 9.45 -20.39
N GLU A 102 -24.88 9.65 -21.67
CA GLU A 102 -25.64 8.70 -22.49
C GLU A 102 -24.94 7.34 -22.67
N ARG A 103 -25.60 6.41 -23.39
CA ARG A 103 -25.16 5.02 -23.60
C ARG A 103 -23.67 4.93 -23.95
N ARG A 104 -22.91 4.37 -23.01
CA ARG A 104 -21.49 4.08 -23.18
C ARG A 104 -21.25 2.72 -23.83
N PRO A 105 -20.19 2.57 -24.65
CA PRO A 105 -19.65 1.28 -25.06
C PRO A 105 -19.44 0.33 -23.86
N ALA A 106 -19.45 -0.98 -24.11
CA ALA A 106 -19.32 -1.98 -23.05
C ALA A 106 -18.02 -1.83 -22.23
N ALA A 107 -16.91 -1.48 -22.91
CA ALA A 107 -15.62 -1.24 -22.28
C ALA A 107 -15.66 -0.06 -21.28
N ASP A 108 -16.26 1.06 -21.67
CA ASP A 108 -16.39 2.25 -20.82
C ASP A 108 -17.30 1.99 -19.63
N ARG A 109 -18.35 1.17 -19.79
CA ARG A 109 -19.19 0.72 -18.66
C ARG A 109 -18.39 -0.13 -17.68
N ALA A 110 -17.55 -1.04 -18.16
CA ALA A 110 -16.69 -1.87 -17.31
C ALA A 110 -15.64 -1.02 -16.58
N ALA A 111 -15.00 -0.08 -17.29
CA ALA A 111 -14.05 0.86 -16.72
C ALA A 111 -14.69 1.74 -15.63
N LEU A 112 -15.92 2.23 -15.86
CA LEU A 112 -16.67 2.97 -14.84
C LEU A 112 -16.92 2.11 -13.60
N ARG A 113 -17.41 0.87 -13.76
CA ARG A 113 -17.66 -0.02 -12.61
C ARG A 113 -16.39 -0.27 -11.82
N GLN A 114 -15.26 -0.46 -12.49
CA GLN A 114 -13.96 -0.63 -11.85
C GLN A 114 -13.54 0.63 -11.08
N ALA A 115 -13.73 1.81 -11.67
CA ALA A 115 -13.46 3.08 -11.02
C ALA A 115 -14.35 3.26 -9.79
N MET A 116 -15.66 3.05 -9.90
CA MET A 116 -16.61 3.17 -8.77
C MET A 116 -16.29 2.20 -7.63
N SER A 117 -15.93 0.95 -7.95
CA SER A 117 -15.48 -0.04 -6.96
C SER A 117 -14.21 0.42 -6.24
N THR A 118 -13.25 1.00 -6.97
CA THR A 118 -12.03 1.60 -6.39
C THR A 118 -12.35 2.75 -5.43
N LEU A 119 -13.40 3.53 -5.73
CA LEU A 119 -13.92 4.59 -4.86
C LEU A 119 -14.83 4.05 -3.73
N ARG A 120 -15.04 2.73 -3.66
CA ARG A 120 -15.92 2.05 -2.70
C ARG A 120 -17.37 2.54 -2.76
N LEU A 121 -17.81 2.89 -3.95
CA LEU A 121 -19.19 3.19 -4.28
C LEU A 121 -19.88 1.91 -4.76
N ALA A 122 -21.09 1.64 -4.28
CA ALA A 122 -21.92 0.53 -4.72
C ALA A 122 -23.04 1.02 -5.64
N GLU A 123 -23.39 0.23 -6.65
CA GLU A 123 -24.49 0.53 -7.57
C GLU A 123 -25.83 0.26 -6.88
N LEU A 124 -26.67 1.29 -6.74
CA LEU A 124 -28.04 1.13 -6.21
C LEU A 124 -29.02 0.77 -7.31
N ARG A 125 -28.83 1.42 -8.46
CA ARG A 125 -29.59 1.26 -9.69
C ARG A 125 -28.72 1.76 -10.82
N GLU A 126 -29.10 1.45 -12.07
CA GLU A 126 -28.35 1.87 -13.24
C GLU A 126 -28.01 3.36 -13.19
N GLY A 127 -26.71 3.66 -13.28
CA GLY A 127 -26.19 5.02 -13.28
C GLY A 127 -26.21 5.75 -11.93
N THR A 128 -26.67 5.12 -10.83
CA THR A 128 -26.67 5.71 -9.49
C THR A 128 -25.84 4.88 -8.54
N TRP A 129 -24.81 5.50 -7.97
CA TRP A 129 -23.84 4.86 -7.09
C TRP A 129 -23.79 5.59 -5.75
N LEU A 130 -23.68 4.86 -4.64
CA LEU A 130 -23.61 5.49 -3.32
C LEU A 130 -22.72 4.75 -2.33
N ARG A 131 -22.36 5.48 -1.27
CA ARG A 131 -21.67 4.98 -0.08
C ARG A 131 -21.88 5.94 1.10
N PRO A 132 -21.70 5.49 2.36
CA PRO A 132 -21.66 6.40 3.50
C PRO A 132 -20.56 7.47 3.32
N ALA A 133 -20.80 8.72 3.66
CA ALA A 133 -19.84 9.83 3.48
C ALA A 133 -18.73 9.85 4.54
N ASN A 134 -18.26 8.69 4.99
CA ASN A 134 -17.35 8.53 6.11
C ASN A 134 -15.87 8.34 5.72
N LEU A 135 -15.51 8.25 4.43
CA LEU A 135 -14.11 8.18 4.03
C LEU A 135 -13.52 9.57 3.85
N THR A 136 -12.34 9.79 4.42
CA THR A 136 -11.55 11.00 4.20
C THR A 136 -10.61 10.75 3.02
N ARG A 137 -11.09 11.02 1.81
CA ARG A 137 -10.32 10.90 0.56
C ARG A 137 -10.52 12.14 -0.31
N PRO A 138 -9.57 12.48 -1.19
CA PRO A 138 -9.81 13.48 -2.23
C PRO A 138 -10.96 13.00 -3.12
N ARG A 139 -11.92 13.88 -3.40
CA ARG A 139 -12.89 13.62 -4.47
C ARG A 139 -12.16 13.76 -5.80
N PRO A 140 -12.42 12.87 -6.78
CA PRO A 140 -11.95 13.12 -8.14
C PRO A 140 -12.53 14.45 -8.63
N GLU A 141 -11.75 15.19 -9.42
CA GLU A 141 -12.26 16.42 -10.03
C GLU A 141 -13.47 16.10 -10.91
N PRO A 142 -14.50 16.98 -10.91
CA PRO A 142 -15.59 16.84 -11.86
C PRO A 142 -15.02 16.95 -13.28
N VAL A 143 -15.39 15.99 -14.12
CA VAL A 143 -15.11 15.98 -15.57
C VAL A 143 -16.12 16.87 -16.28
#